data_AF-A0A8R1HP64-F1
#
_entry.id   AF-A0A8R1HP64-F1
#
_cell.length_a   1.000
_cell.length_b   1.000
_cell.length_c   1.000
_cell.angle_alpha   90.00
_cell.angle_beta   90.00
_cell.angle_gamma   90.00
#
_symmetry.space_group_name_H-M   'P 1'
#
loop_
_entity.id
_entity.type
_entity.pdbx_description
1 polymer ?
#
loop_
_entity_poly.entity_id
_entity_poly.type
_entity_poly.pdbx_seq_one_letter_code
_entity_poly.pdbx_strand_id
1 'polypeptide(L)'
;TAVSLMDKRHAALEEVCQLAHLADTIEPTSHEHAANLGEIRFEQVLKDFRIDSPEMLREEFEKIFQLQHELEFNKHQFQADARCLAAAQRDAKEAQESLRLCQEESRTLKYKVRMLEEQLAQKGKLLREAEDAAVQNNTVQTIAERSPFGKPRQKLSGFQSKSFVGEREVPRRYYEETEAILNETERYGTYGVDQEFERSPVRLNSAVRNEDTELFSQFLITQSIPEPPVFSAAPGKLSISTFAKTFKMKFGTLPQEFQITLLETKYLEGKALKVFKGIPLDEKTTVEATLKAMASRLRVSAEDESRKAKTKWEA
;
A
#
# COMPACT_ATOMS: atom_id res chain seq x y z
N THR A 1 15.48 -9.89 37.31
CA THR A 1 14.47 -8.82 37.06
C THR A 1 15.18 -7.49 37.03
N ALA A 2 14.69 -6.51 36.26
CA ALA A 2 15.33 -5.20 36.08
C ALA A 2 15.66 -4.50 37.41
N VAL A 3 14.79 -4.68 38.43
CA VAL A 3 14.97 -4.20 39.81
C VAL A 3 16.27 -4.70 40.44
N SER A 4 16.58 -6.00 40.36
CA SER A 4 17.80 -6.58 40.93
C SER A 4 19.09 -6.08 40.27
N LEU A 5 19.00 -5.53 39.06
CA LEU A 5 20.14 -5.00 38.32
C LEU A 5 20.37 -3.51 38.65
N MET A 6 19.30 -2.77 39.00
CA MET A 6 19.39 -1.42 39.57
C MET A 6 20.06 -1.45 40.94
N ASP A 7 19.63 -2.35 41.83
CA ASP A 7 20.19 -2.45 43.19
C ASP A 7 21.70 -2.73 43.17
N LYS A 8 22.15 -3.62 42.27
CA LYS A 8 23.57 -3.94 42.10
C LYS A 8 24.39 -2.77 41.55
N ARG A 9 23.79 -1.93 40.70
CA ARG A 9 24.45 -0.77 40.10
C ARG A 9 24.49 0.41 41.08
N HIS A 10 23.47 0.56 41.91
CA HIS A 10 23.42 1.56 42.96
C HIS A 10 24.52 1.30 44.01
N ALA A 11 24.72 0.04 44.40
CA ALA A 11 25.83 -0.37 45.27
C ALA A 11 27.21 -0.07 44.65
N ALA A 12 27.38 -0.32 43.34
CA ALA A 12 28.64 0.00 42.65
C ALA A 12 28.90 1.51 42.53
N LEU A 13 27.84 2.32 42.41
CA LEU A 13 27.94 3.79 42.40
C LEU A 13 28.39 4.33 43.77
N GLU A 14 27.89 3.71 44.84
CA GLU A 14 28.25 4.04 46.21
C GLU A 14 29.74 3.76 46.48
N GLU A 15 30.26 2.63 45.98
CA GLU A 15 31.70 2.31 46.02
C GLU A 15 32.56 3.33 45.25
N VAL A 16 32.14 3.74 44.05
CA VAL A 16 32.89 4.74 43.25
C VAL A 16 32.89 6.11 43.92
N CYS A 17 31.79 6.52 44.55
CA CYS A 17 31.72 7.77 45.31
C CYS A 17 32.61 7.72 46.55
N GLN A 18 32.65 6.59 47.26
CA GLN A 18 33.53 6.39 48.41
C GLN A 18 35.01 6.43 48.01
N LEU A 19 35.37 5.85 46.86
CA LEU A 19 36.74 5.90 46.32
C LEU A 19 37.16 7.31 45.91
N ALA A 20 36.25 8.10 45.33
CA ALA A 20 36.52 9.50 44.98
C ALA A 20 36.80 10.35 46.23
N HIS A 21 36.02 10.19 47.31
CA HIS A 21 36.27 10.86 48.58
C HIS A 21 37.56 10.40 49.29
N LEU A 22 37.96 9.14 49.09
CA LEU A 22 39.25 8.62 49.59
C LEU A 22 40.44 9.18 48.80
N ALA A 23 40.31 9.39 47.49
CA ALA A 23 41.34 10.01 46.67
C ALA A 23 41.62 11.47 47.09
N ASP A 24 40.57 12.22 47.43
CA ASP A 24 40.69 13.61 47.94
C ASP A 24 41.41 13.72 49.30
N THR A 25 41.57 12.62 50.04
CA THR A 25 42.14 12.61 51.40
C THR A 25 43.55 12.02 51.50
N ILE A 26 44.10 11.48 50.41
CA ILE A 26 45.43 10.85 50.40
C ILE A 26 46.46 11.81 49.81
N GLU A 27 47.43 12.27 50.61
CA GLU A 27 48.61 13.01 50.11
C GLU A 27 49.43 12.15 49.12
N PRO A 28 49.90 12.73 48.01
CA PRO A 28 50.46 11.97 46.91
C PRO A 28 51.83 11.41 47.29
N THR A 29 51.97 10.08 47.25
CA THR A 29 53.26 9.40 47.35
C THR A 29 53.58 8.68 46.03
N SER A 30 54.32 9.37 45.16
CA SER A 30 55.38 8.84 44.29
C SER A 30 55.06 7.77 43.23
N HIS A 31 53.79 7.51 42.90
CA HIS A 31 53.43 6.72 41.70
C HIS A 31 52.55 7.54 40.72
N GLU A 32 53.00 8.76 40.43
CA GLU A 32 52.13 9.89 40.04
C GLU A 32 51.81 10.01 38.54
N HIS A 33 52.62 9.51 37.60
CA HIS A 33 52.47 9.95 36.20
C HIS A 33 51.29 9.33 35.42
N ALA A 34 50.85 8.11 35.76
CA ALA A 34 49.70 7.47 35.10
C ALA A 34 48.36 7.78 35.80
N ALA A 35 48.38 7.92 37.14
CA ALA A 35 47.23 8.30 37.93
C ALA A 35 46.81 9.76 37.65
N ASN A 36 47.78 10.68 37.61
CA ASN A 36 47.53 12.10 37.33
C ASN A 36 46.86 12.31 35.96
N LEU A 37 47.21 11.51 34.94
CA LEU A 37 46.62 11.64 33.60
C LEU A 37 45.15 11.21 33.55
N GLY A 38 44.75 10.24 34.36
CA GLY A 38 43.36 9.81 34.52
C GLY A 38 42.54 10.82 35.33
N GLU A 39 43.13 11.34 36.39
CA GLU A 39 42.53 12.33 37.30
C GLU A 39 42.31 13.68 36.61
N ILE A 40 43.30 14.18 35.86
CA ILE A 40 43.19 15.39 35.03
C ILE A 40 42.07 15.24 33.98
N ARG A 41 41.92 14.05 33.39
CA ARG A 41 40.83 13.80 32.42
C ARG A 41 39.46 13.76 33.09
N PHE A 42 39.37 13.18 34.28
CA PHE A 42 38.12 13.10 35.03
C PHE A 42 37.66 14.48 35.50
N GLU A 43 38.56 15.29 36.06
CA GLU A 43 38.26 16.68 36.41
C GLU A 43 37.85 17.53 35.20
N GLN A 44 38.51 17.34 34.05
CA GLN A 44 38.13 18.03 32.82
C GLN A 44 36.72 17.64 32.38
N VAL A 45 36.36 16.36 32.47
CA VAL A 45 35.01 15.87 32.17
C VAL A 45 34.00 16.50 33.15
N LEU A 46 34.26 16.49 34.46
CA LEU A 46 33.36 17.13 35.43
C LEU A 46 33.17 18.63 35.13
N LYS A 47 34.25 19.35 34.77
CA LYS A 47 34.17 20.76 34.34
C LYS A 47 33.38 20.95 33.05
N ASP A 48 33.58 20.11 32.05
CA ASP A 48 32.88 20.16 30.76
C ASP A 48 31.37 19.95 30.95
N PHE A 49 30.99 19.07 31.88
CA PHE A 49 29.60 18.79 32.26
C PHE A 49 29.07 19.69 33.39
N ARG A 50 29.86 20.65 33.87
CA ARG A 50 29.51 21.60 34.96
C ARG A 50 29.05 20.89 36.24
N ILE A 51 29.72 19.79 36.57
CA ILE A 51 29.48 19.01 37.78
C ILE A 51 30.43 19.52 38.86
N ASP A 52 29.92 20.44 39.67
CA ASP A 52 30.66 21.09 40.75
C ASP A 52 30.51 20.38 42.11
N SER A 53 29.69 19.32 42.19
CA SER A 53 29.51 18.55 43.43
C SER A 53 29.30 17.05 43.19
N PRO A 54 29.71 16.19 44.15
CA PRO A 54 29.50 14.75 44.06
C PRO A 54 28.00 14.38 44.14
N GLU A 55 27.16 15.22 44.73
CA GLU A 55 25.69 15.06 44.71
C GLU A 55 25.15 15.22 43.28
N MET A 56 25.58 16.25 42.54
CA MET A 56 25.17 16.45 41.15
C MET A 56 25.64 15.30 40.25
N LEU A 57 26.83 14.77 40.50
CA LEU A 57 27.33 13.60 39.79
C LEU A 57 26.42 12.38 40.01
N ARG A 58 26.00 12.14 41.27
CA ARG A 58 25.08 11.04 41.61
C ARG A 58 23.71 11.21 40.95
N GLU A 59 23.17 12.42 40.93
CA GLU A 59 21.89 12.71 40.27
C GLU A 59 21.94 12.46 38.75
N GLU A 60 23.02 12.89 38.08
CA GLU A 60 23.18 12.63 36.64
C GLU A 60 23.35 11.14 36.33
N PHE A 61 24.07 10.39 37.17
CA PHE A 61 24.16 8.93 37.00
C PHE A 61 22.81 8.24 37.19
N GLU A 62 22.05 8.61 38.23
CA GLU A 62 20.71 8.08 38.48
C GLU A 62 19.77 8.36 37.30
N LYS A 63 19.83 9.57 36.75
CA LYS A 63 19.08 9.97 35.55
C LYS A 63 19.49 9.17 34.31
N ILE A 64 20.79 8.92 34.11
CA ILE A 64 21.29 8.06 33.03
C ILE A 64 20.73 6.65 33.17
N PHE A 65 20.69 6.09 34.38
CA PHE A 65 20.14 4.75 34.61
C PHE A 65 18.63 4.69 34.34
N GLN A 66 17.88 5.69 34.77
CA GLN A 66 16.45 5.81 34.49
C GLN A 66 16.19 5.87 32.97
N LEU A 67 16.92 6.73 32.26
CA LEU A 67 16.80 6.85 30.81
C LEU A 67 17.18 5.55 30.08
N GLN A 68 18.21 4.83 30.54
CA GLN A 68 18.57 3.53 29.97
C GLN A 68 17.45 2.49 30.15
N HIS A 69 16.84 2.46 31.33
CA HIS A 69 15.72 1.54 31.59
C HIS A 69 14.50 1.89 30.73
N GLU A 70 14.13 3.17 30.65
CA GLU A 70 13.03 3.64 29.82
C GLU A 70 13.27 3.34 28.33
N LEU A 71 14.49 3.52 27.85
CA LEU A 71 14.86 3.20 26.47
C LEU A 71 14.73 1.71 26.16
N GLU A 72 15.16 0.82 27.06
CA GLU A 72 15.02 -0.62 26.86
C GLU A 72 13.55 -1.06 26.94
N PHE A 73 12.76 -0.46 27.84
CA PHE A 73 11.31 -0.68 27.91
C PHE A 73 10.61 -0.26 26.61
N ASN A 74 10.87 0.96 26.13
CA ASN A 74 10.31 1.48 24.89
C ASN A 74 10.68 0.62 23.68
N LYS A 75 11.92 0.15 23.61
CA LYS A 75 12.38 -0.78 22.57
C LYS A 75 11.58 -2.08 22.56
N HIS A 76 11.33 -2.68 23.72
CA HIS A 76 10.49 -3.87 23.81
C HIS A 76 9.05 -3.61 23.38
N GLN A 77 8.50 -2.46 23.75
CA GLN A 77 7.15 -2.06 23.37
C GLN A 77 7.02 -1.85 21.86
N PHE A 78 7.93 -1.11 21.23
CA PHE A 78 7.97 -0.95 19.77
C PHE A 78 8.11 -2.28 19.04
N GLN A 79 8.89 -3.22 19.60
CA GLN A 79 9.02 -4.54 19.01
C GLN A 79 7.71 -5.35 19.10
N ALA A 80 6.96 -5.23 20.19
CA ALA A 80 5.65 -5.84 20.33
C ALA A 80 4.64 -5.23 19.35
N ASP A 81 4.60 -3.90 19.27
CA ASP A 81 3.71 -3.17 18.35
C ASP A 81 3.99 -3.51 16.89
N ALA A 82 5.27 -3.62 16.51
CA ALA A 82 5.65 -4.03 15.16
C ALA A 82 5.15 -5.45 14.82
N ARG A 83 5.17 -6.38 15.79
CA ARG A 83 4.64 -7.74 15.60
C ARG A 83 3.11 -7.73 15.47
N CYS A 84 2.42 -6.95 16.30
CA CYS A 84 0.98 -6.78 16.23
C CYS A 84 0.55 -6.17 14.89
N LEU A 85 1.24 -5.13 14.42
CA LEU A 85 0.97 -4.51 13.13
C LEU A 85 1.20 -5.47 11.96
N ALA A 86 2.27 -6.26 11.99
CA ALA A 86 2.54 -7.26 10.96
C ALA A 86 1.48 -8.38 10.93
N ALA A 87 0.88 -8.73 12.08
CA ALA A 87 -0.24 -9.65 12.14
C ALA A 87 -1.50 -9.03 11.52
N ALA A 88 -1.88 -7.82 11.96
CA ALA A 88 -3.04 -7.11 11.43
C ALA A 88 -2.96 -6.89 9.90
N GLN A 89 -1.76 -6.61 9.36
CA GLN A 89 -1.56 -6.48 7.91
C GLN A 89 -1.78 -7.79 7.14
N ARG A 90 -1.44 -8.94 7.73
CA ARG A 90 -1.72 -10.24 7.12
C ARG A 90 -3.22 -10.51 7.11
N ASP A 91 -3.88 -10.30 8.24
CA ASP A 91 -5.32 -10.52 8.39
C ASP A 91 -6.12 -9.59 7.45
N ALA A 92 -5.68 -8.34 7.29
CA ALA A 92 -6.31 -7.41 6.35
C ALA A 92 -6.19 -7.85 4.89
N LYS A 93 -5.06 -8.45 4.50
CA LYS A 93 -4.88 -9.00 3.14
C LYS A 93 -5.78 -10.21 2.90
N GLU A 94 -5.86 -11.12 3.87
CA GLU A 94 -6.74 -12.29 3.81
C GLU A 94 -8.22 -11.88 3.73
N ALA A 95 -8.62 -10.87 4.51
CA ALA A 95 -9.96 -10.28 4.42
C ALA A 95 -10.23 -9.64 3.05
N GLN A 96 -9.24 -8.99 2.45
CA GLN A 96 -9.37 -8.40 1.12
C GLN A 96 -9.53 -9.47 0.02
N GLU A 97 -8.76 -10.56 0.09
CA GLU A 97 -8.85 -11.68 -0.85
C GLU A 97 -10.19 -12.41 -0.74
N SER A 98 -10.65 -12.68 0.48
CA SER A 98 -11.96 -13.30 0.70
C SER A 98 -13.12 -12.41 0.25
N LEU A 99 -13.05 -11.09 0.46
CA LEU A 99 -14.02 -10.15 -0.08
C LEU A 99 -14.05 -10.18 -1.62
N ARG A 100 -12.88 -10.23 -2.26
CA ARG A 100 -12.79 -10.33 -3.73
C ARG A 100 -13.45 -11.61 -4.23
N LEU A 101 -13.17 -12.75 -3.61
CA LEU A 101 -13.80 -14.02 -3.96
C LEU A 101 -15.32 -13.95 -3.83
N CYS A 102 -15.82 -13.42 -2.71
CA CYS A 102 -17.25 -13.24 -2.48
C CYS A 102 -17.90 -12.33 -3.54
N GLN A 103 -17.21 -11.27 -3.99
CA GLN A 103 -17.69 -10.42 -5.08
C GLN A 103 -17.76 -11.16 -6.41
N GLU A 104 -16.77 -11.99 -6.73
CA GLU A 104 -16.77 -12.80 -7.95
C GLU A 104 -17.90 -13.86 -7.94
N GLU A 105 -18.13 -14.50 -6.79
CA GLU A 105 -19.26 -15.40 -6.58
C GLU A 105 -20.61 -14.67 -6.73
N SER A 106 -20.73 -13.48 -6.14
CA SER A 106 -21.93 -12.64 -6.24
C SER A 106 -22.23 -12.25 -7.70
N ARG A 107 -21.21 -11.87 -8.48
CA ARG A 107 -21.36 -11.58 -9.92
C ARG A 107 -21.85 -12.81 -10.68
N THR A 108 -21.28 -13.97 -10.39
CA THR A 108 -21.64 -15.24 -11.02
C THR A 108 -23.08 -15.63 -10.70
N LEU A 109 -23.48 -15.53 -9.43
CA LEU A 109 -24.86 -15.79 -9.00
C LEU A 109 -25.83 -14.81 -9.65
N LYS A 110 -25.49 -13.53 -9.72
CA LYS A 110 -26.32 -12.51 -10.38
C LYS A 110 -26.57 -12.83 -11.86
N TYR A 111 -25.56 -13.33 -12.57
CA TYR A 111 -25.73 -13.80 -13.96
C TYR A 111 -26.67 -15.02 -14.03
N LYS A 112 -26.49 -16.00 -13.15
CA LYS A 112 -27.36 -17.19 -13.10
C LYS A 112 -28.81 -16.83 -12.81
N VAL A 113 -29.06 -15.92 -11.87
CA VAL A 113 -30.41 -15.43 -11.56
C VAL A 113 -31.06 -14.79 -12.78
N ARG A 114 -30.34 -13.90 -13.49
CA ARG A 114 -30.85 -13.26 -14.71
C ARG A 114 -31.24 -14.29 -15.78
N MET A 115 -30.39 -15.30 -15.99
CA MET A 115 -30.69 -16.38 -16.94
C MET A 115 -31.96 -17.16 -16.56
N LEU A 116 -32.15 -17.44 -15.28
CA LEU A 116 -33.35 -18.14 -14.78
C LEU A 116 -34.60 -17.26 -14.89
N GLU A 117 -34.50 -15.96 -14.58
CA GLU A 117 -35.59 -15.00 -14.76
C GLU A 117 -36.04 -14.92 -16.23
N GLU A 118 -35.10 -14.91 -17.16
CA GLU A 118 -35.40 -14.91 -18.59
C GLU A 118 -36.07 -16.21 -19.04
N GLN A 119 -35.58 -17.36 -18.59
CA GLN A 119 -36.24 -18.65 -18.85
C GLN A 119 -37.66 -18.70 -18.27
N LEU A 120 -37.88 -18.14 -17.08
CA LEU A 120 -39.19 -18.06 -16.45
C LEU A 120 -40.13 -17.14 -17.24
N ALA A 121 -39.63 -15.99 -17.70
CA ALA A 121 -40.39 -15.06 -18.54
C ALA A 121 -40.80 -15.69 -19.87
N GLN A 122 -39.90 -16.44 -20.52
CA GLN A 122 -40.21 -17.18 -21.74
C GLN A 122 -41.29 -18.24 -21.50
N LYS A 123 -41.16 -19.05 -20.44
CA LYS A 123 -42.20 -20.02 -20.07
C LYS A 123 -43.55 -19.37 -19.77
N GLY A 124 -43.55 -18.21 -19.09
CA GLY A 124 -44.77 -17.46 -18.81
C GLY A 124 -45.43 -16.84 -20.06
N LYS A 125 -44.67 -16.57 -21.13
CA LYS A 125 -45.25 -16.17 -22.43
C LYS A 125 -45.93 -17.36 -23.11
N LEU A 126 -45.24 -18.50 -23.20
CA LEU A 126 -45.79 -19.73 -23.78
C LEU A 126 -47.08 -20.19 -23.08
N LEU A 127 -47.13 -20.04 -21.75
CA LEU A 127 -48.30 -20.43 -20.97
C LEU A 127 -49.51 -19.53 -21.28
N ARG A 128 -49.31 -18.21 -21.40
CA ARG A 128 -50.36 -17.28 -21.86
C ARG A 128 -50.83 -17.55 -23.28
N GLU A 129 -49.90 -17.79 -24.20
CA GLU A 129 -50.23 -18.14 -25.59
C GLU A 129 -51.05 -19.44 -25.66
N ALA A 130 -50.73 -20.43 -24.82
CA ALA A 130 -51.49 -21.67 -24.72
C ALA A 130 -52.90 -21.44 -24.13
N GLU A 131 -53.03 -20.57 -23.12
CA GLU A 131 -54.32 -20.17 -22.56
C GLU A 131 -55.18 -19.43 -23.60
N ASP A 132 -54.62 -18.44 -24.31
CA ASP A 132 -55.31 -17.70 -25.36
C ASP A 132 -55.75 -18.63 -26.50
N ALA A 133 -54.91 -19.58 -26.90
CA ALA A 133 -55.26 -20.60 -27.90
C ALA A 133 -56.38 -21.53 -27.40
N ALA A 134 -56.39 -21.91 -26.12
CA ALA A 134 -57.48 -22.71 -25.54
C ALA A 134 -58.81 -21.94 -25.51
N VAL A 135 -58.78 -20.64 -25.16
CA VAL A 135 -59.96 -19.77 -25.18
C VAL A 135 -60.51 -19.58 -26.59
N GLN A 136 -59.64 -19.37 -27.60
CA GLN A 136 -60.09 -19.28 -28.99
C GLN A 136 -60.70 -20.58 -29.50
N ASN A 137 -60.09 -21.72 -29.23
CA ASN A 137 -60.64 -23.03 -29.62
C ASN A 137 -62.01 -23.30 -28.97
N ASN A 138 -62.20 -22.93 -27.70
CA ASN A 138 -63.49 -23.07 -27.03
C ASN A 138 -64.54 -22.10 -27.59
N THR A 139 -64.16 -20.89 -27.99
CA THR A 139 -65.06 -19.90 -28.61
C THR A 139 -65.51 -20.36 -30.01
N VAL A 140 -64.61 -20.93 -30.81
CA VAL A 140 -64.94 -21.53 -32.11
C VAL A 140 -65.85 -22.76 -31.94
N GLN A 141 -65.65 -23.57 -30.90
CA GLN A 141 -66.55 -24.68 -30.56
C GLN A 141 -67.95 -24.19 -30.12
N THR A 142 -68.07 -23.11 -29.34
CA THR A 142 -69.38 -22.59 -28.93
C THR A 142 -70.17 -21.97 -30.07
N ILE A 143 -69.51 -21.39 -31.08
CA ILE A 143 -70.18 -20.89 -32.30
C ILE A 143 -70.61 -22.05 -33.21
N ALA A 144 -69.86 -23.17 -33.21
CA ALA A 144 -70.18 -24.36 -33.98
C ALA A 144 -71.35 -25.20 -33.37
N GLU A 145 -71.67 -25.03 -32.08
CA GLU A 145 -72.75 -25.77 -31.41
C GLU A 145 -74.17 -25.23 -31.66
N ARG A 146 -74.35 -24.16 -32.44
CA ARG A 146 -75.68 -23.61 -32.79
C ARG A 146 -76.30 -24.20 -34.06
N SER A 147 -75.97 -25.45 -34.40
CA SER A 147 -76.56 -26.18 -35.53
C SER A 147 -77.39 -27.39 -35.04
N PRO A 148 -78.70 -27.45 -35.30
CA PRO A 148 -79.57 -28.44 -34.66
C PRO A 148 -79.88 -29.62 -35.60
N PHE A 149 -78.93 -30.52 -35.89
CA PHE A 149 -79.29 -31.82 -36.47
C PHE A 149 -78.35 -32.94 -36.00
N GLY A 150 -78.95 -34.00 -35.47
CA GLY A 150 -78.28 -35.01 -34.66
C GLY A 150 -77.74 -36.25 -35.39
N LYS A 151 -76.70 -36.83 -34.74
CA LYS A 151 -76.28 -38.25 -34.60
C LYS A 151 -75.94 -39.08 -35.88
N PRO A 152 -75.16 -40.20 -35.78
CA PRO A 152 -74.53 -40.82 -34.61
C PRO A 152 -73.00 -41.10 -34.73
N ARG A 153 -72.38 -41.35 -33.57
CA ARG A 153 -71.01 -41.86 -33.36
C ARG A 153 -70.70 -43.08 -34.24
N GLN A 154 -69.65 -42.98 -35.07
CA GLN A 154 -68.89 -44.12 -35.58
C GLN A 154 -67.54 -44.19 -34.86
N LYS A 155 -67.27 -45.32 -34.20
CA LYS A 155 -65.93 -45.66 -33.71
C LYS A 155 -65.14 -46.23 -34.88
N LEU A 156 -64.21 -45.46 -35.43
CA LEU A 156 -63.17 -45.99 -36.29
C LEU A 156 -61.88 -46.10 -35.47
N SER A 157 -61.61 -47.36 -35.14
CA SER A 157 -60.34 -47.94 -34.74
C SER A 157 -59.24 -47.58 -35.75
N GLY A 158 -58.04 -47.27 -35.24
CA GLY A 158 -56.80 -47.54 -35.96
C GLY A 158 -56.08 -46.36 -36.61
N PHE A 159 -55.69 -45.35 -35.84
CA PHE A 159 -54.43 -44.63 -36.09
C PHE A 159 -53.81 -44.29 -34.73
N GLN A 160 -52.97 -45.19 -34.22
CA GLN A 160 -52.01 -44.87 -33.17
C GLN A 160 -50.98 -43.90 -33.78
N SER A 161 -51.10 -42.62 -33.46
CA SER A 161 -49.97 -41.70 -33.58
C SER A 161 -48.84 -42.25 -32.72
N LYS A 162 -47.81 -42.81 -33.36
CA LYS A 162 -46.56 -43.16 -32.69
C LYS A 162 -46.05 -41.90 -32.00
N SER A 163 -45.86 -41.96 -30.68
CA SER A 163 -45.09 -40.95 -29.95
C SER A 163 -43.67 -40.98 -30.51
N PHE A 164 -43.32 -39.99 -31.32
CA PHE A 164 -41.94 -39.77 -31.72
C PHE A 164 -41.19 -39.25 -30.49
N VAL A 165 -40.70 -40.17 -29.66
CA VAL A 165 -39.62 -39.87 -28.71
C VAL A 165 -38.34 -39.81 -29.54
N GLY A 166 -38.18 -38.69 -30.25
CA GLY A 166 -36.87 -38.28 -30.72
C GLY A 166 -36.23 -37.53 -29.57
N GLU A 167 -35.18 -38.09 -28.97
CA GLU A 167 -34.27 -37.32 -28.13
C GLU A 167 -33.86 -36.08 -28.93
N ARG A 168 -34.16 -34.89 -28.38
CA ARG A 168 -33.75 -33.64 -29.01
C ARG A 168 -32.23 -33.58 -28.96
N GLU A 169 -31.57 -33.79 -30.09
CA GLU A 169 -30.11 -33.71 -30.20
C GLU A 169 -29.64 -32.30 -29.80
N VAL A 170 -28.71 -32.25 -28.83
CA VAL A 170 -28.13 -31.02 -28.30
C VAL A 170 -26.93 -30.65 -29.17
N PRO A 171 -26.72 -29.36 -29.53
CA PRO A 171 -25.58 -28.95 -30.37
C PRO A 171 -24.24 -29.37 -29.75
N ARG A 172 -23.51 -30.26 -30.41
CA ARG A 172 -22.20 -30.73 -29.97
C ARG A 172 -21.13 -29.69 -30.31
N ARG A 173 -20.16 -29.48 -29.41
CA ARG A 173 -19.03 -28.58 -29.68
C ARG A 173 -17.96 -29.30 -30.50
N TYR A 174 -17.41 -28.58 -31.48
CA TYR A 174 -16.42 -29.06 -32.44
C TYR A 174 -15.05 -28.43 -32.14
N TYR A 175 -13.97 -29.20 -32.29
CA TYR A 175 -12.59 -28.70 -32.19
C TYR A 175 -12.00 -28.59 -33.60
N GLU A 176 -11.70 -27.38 -34.06
CA GLU A 176 -11.34 -27.09 -35.46
C GLU A 176 -10.00 -27.68 -35.90
N GLU A 177 -9.11 -28.00 -34.98
CA GLU A 177 -7.76 -28.46 -35.31
C GLU A 177 -7.64 -29.98 -35.51
N THR A 178 -8.58 -30.77 -34.97
CA THR A 178 -8.51 -32.25 -34.97
C THR A 178 -9.76 -32.93 -35.53
N GLU A 179 -10.74 -32.14 -35.96
CA GLU A 179 -12.03 -32.54 -36.52
C GLU A 179 -12.89 -33.50 -35.66
N ALA A 180 -12.60 -33.63 -34.37
CA ALA A 180 -13.29 -34.57 -33.47
C ALA A 180 -14.47 -33.92 -32.72
N ILE A 181 -15.53 -34.72 -32.49
CA ILE A 181 -16.73 -34.32 -31.75
C ILE A 181 -16.58 -34.71 -30.27
N LEU A 182 -16.58 -33.72 -29.38
CA LEU A 182 -16.40 -33.91 -27.94
C LEU A 182 -17.73 -34.25 -27.25
N ASN A 183 -17.79 -35.38 -26.52
CA ASN A 183 -18.92 -35.72 -25.65
C ASN A 183 -18.66 -35.15 -24.25
N GLU A 184 -19.66 -34.48 -23.67
CA GLU A 184 -19.61 -33.80 -22.37
C GLU A 184 -19.52 -34.77 -21.17
N THR A 185 -18.41 -35.49 -21.02
CA THR A 185 -18.12 -36.18 -19.76
C THR A 185 -16.63 -36.20 -19.46
N GLU A 186 -16.01 -35.03 -19.29
CA GLU A 186 -14.71 -34.96 -18.61
C GLU A 186 -14.52 -33.55 -18.01
N ARG A 187 -14.89 -33.44 -16.73
CA ARG A 187 -14.35 -32.39 -15.85
C ARG A 187 -12.89 -32.75 -15.58
N TYR A 188 -11.96 -31.83 -15.84
CA TYR A 188 -10.90 -31.34 -14.95
C TYR A 188 -9.85 -30.60 -15.78
N GLY A 189 -9.33 -29.49 -15.24
CA GLY A 189 -8.02 -28.95 -15.64
C GLY A 189 -8.05 -27.54 -16.21
N THR A 190 -7.77 -26.56 -15.35
CA THR A 190 -6.69 -25.57 -15.47
C THR A 190 -6.05 -25.41 -16.85
N TYR A 191 -6.07 -24.20 -17.44
CA TYR A 191 -4.94 -23.29 -17.74
C TYR A 191 -5.50 -22.09 -18.52
N GLY A 192 -4.93 -20.90 -18.29
CA GLY A 192 -5.49 -19.61 -18.69
C GLY A 192 -5.32 -19.26 -20.17
N VAL A 193 -5.80 -18.07 -20.54
CA VAL A 193 -5.01 -16.94 -21.06
C VAL A 193 -6.00 -15.90 -21.63
N ASP A 194 -5.78 -14.67 -21.17
CA ASP A 194 -6.11 -13.36 -21.70
C ASP A 194 -6.82 -13.24 -23.05
N GLN A 195 -7.91 -12.45 -23.08
CA GLN A 195 -8.08 -11.52 -24.20
C GLN A 195 -8.77 -10.24 -23.75
N GLU A 196 -7.98 -9.17 -23.81
CA GLU A 196 -8.36 -7.78 -23.67
C GLU A 196 -9.54 -7.42 -24.58
N PHE A 197 -10.50 -6.64 -24.06
CA PHE A 197 -11.28 -5.77 -24.93
C PHE A 197 -11.42 -4.38 -24.31
N GLU A 198 -10.81 -3.44 -25.02
CA GLU A 198 -10.75 -2.02 -24.76
C GLU A 198 -12.14 -1.34 -24.68
N ARG A 199 -12.19 -0.33 -23.80
CA ARG A 199 -12.89 0.97 -23.92
C ARG A 199 -14.42 1.00 -23.98
N SER A 200 -14.99 1.59 -22.91
CA SER A 200 -15.87 2.76 -23.04
C SER A 200 -15.85 3.61 -21.75
N PRO A 201 -15.68 4.94 -21.80
CA PRO A 201 -15.68 5.79 -20.61
C PRO A 201 -17.13 6.15 -20.27
N VAL A 202 -17.76 5.38 -19.38
CA VAL A 202 -19.03 5.79 -18.79
C VAL A 202 -18.75 6.85 -17.73
N ARG A 203 -19.18 8.09 -18.02
CA ARG A 203 -19.24 9.22 -17.08
C ARG A 203 -19.92 8.79 -15.77
N LEU A 204 -19.16 8.82 -14.68
CA LEU A 204 -19.68 8.67 -13.33
C LEU A 204 -19.97 10.06 -12.74
N ASN A 205 -21.24 10.45 -12.77
CA ASN A 205 -21.77 11.41 -11.81
C ASN A 205 -22.40 10.61 -10.68
N SER A 206 -21.74 10.53 -9.52
CA SER A 206 -22.42 10.25 -8.26
C SER A 206 -21.58 10.75 -7.10
N ALA A 207 -22.05 11.84 -6.50
CA ALA A 207 -21.58 12.36 -5.23
C ALA A 207 -21.92 11.35 -4.11
N VAL A 208 -21.01 10.43 -3.84
CA VAL A 208 -20.92 9.72 -2.56
C VAL A 208 -19.44 9.74 -2.21
N ARG A 209 -19.09 10.58 -1.23
CA ARG A 209 -17.73 10.71 -0.69
C ARG A 209 -17.33 9.36 -0.10
N ASN A 210 -16.55 8.60 -0.84
CA ASN A 210 -15.85 7.42 -0.36
C ASN A 210 -14.36 7.80 -0.39
N GLU A 211 -13.81 8.11 0.78
CA GLU A 211 -12.39 8.43 0.97
C GLU A 211 -11.52 7.30 0.38
N ASP A 212 -11.99 6.05 0.46
CA ASP A 212 -11.32 4.87 -0.11
C ASP A 212 -11.28 4.86 -1.65
N THR A 213 -12.32 5.38 -2.33
CA THR A 213 -12.28 5.55 -3.79
C THR A 213 -11.44 6.73 -4.22
N GLU A 214 -11.34 7.79 -3.40
CA GLU A 214 -10.40 8.89 -3.63
C GLU A 214 -8.95 8.40 -3.45
N LEU A 215 -8.66 7.60 -2.43
CA LEU A 215 -7.34 7.00 -2.23
C LEU A 215 -6.96 6.03 -3.36
N PHE A 216 -7.90 5.18 -3.80
CA PHE A 216 -7.65 4.24 -4.90
C PHE A 216 -7.49 4.95 -6.24
N SER A 217 -8.31 5.96 -6.54
CA SER A 217 -8.14 6.78 -7.76
C SER A 217 -6.85 7.59 -7.71
N GLN A 218 -6.50 8.16 -6.56
CA GLN A 218 -5.21 8.82 -6.34
C GLN A 218 -4.04 7.86 -6.55
N PHE A 219 -4.14 6.62 -6.08
CA PHE A 219 -3.15 5.57 -6.30
C PHE A 219 -3.00 5.18 -7.78
N LEU A 220 -4.11 5.01 -8.52
CA LEU A 220 -4.05 4.73 -9.95
C LEU A 220 -3.41 5.89 -10.73
N ILE A 221 -3.74 7.13 -10.34
CA ILE A 221 -3.13 8.33 -10.91
C ILE A 221 -1.63 8.38 -10.59
N THR A 222 -1.20 8.12 -9.34
CA THR A 222 0.23 8.11 -9.01
C THR A 222 0.98 7.03 -9.77
N GLN A 223 0.43 5.84 -9.98
CA GLN A 223 1.08 4.79 -10.79
C GLN A 223 1.24 5.22 -12.27
N SER A 224 0.27 5.94 -12.81
CA SER A 224 0.29 6.43 -14.20
C SER A 224 1.30 7.56 -14.46
N ILE A 225 1.77 8.25 -13.42
CA ILE A 225 2.69 9.39 -13.57
C ILE A 225 4.11 8.84 -13.82
N PRO A 226 4.82 9.29 -14.88
CA PRO A 226 6.18 8.86 -15.12
C PRO A 226 7.10 9.25 -13.96
N GLU A 227 8.07 8.39 -13.66
CA GLU A 227 9.00 8.64 -12.57
C GLU A 227 9.89 9.86 -12.88
N PRO A 228 10.03 10.83 -11.94
CA PRO A 228 10.81 12.02 -12.22
C PRO A 228 12.29 11.66 -12.40
N PRO A 229 12.98 12.26 -13.38
CA PRO A 229 14.40 12.00 -13.58
C PRO A 229 15.22 12.54 -12.39
N VAL A 230 16.34 11.88 -12.08
CA VAL A 230 17.28 12.34 -11.04
C VAL A 230 17.82 13.73 -11.42
N PHE A 231 17.76 14.66 -10.48
CA PHE A 231 18.23 16.03 -10.68
C PHE A 231 19.71 16.18 -10.37
N SER A 232 20.43 16.67 -11.37
CA SER A 232 21.84 17.06 -11.29
C SER A 232 22.00 18.48 -11.77
N ALA A 233 22.80 19.28 -11.06
CA ALA A 233 23.09 20.66 -11.43
C ALA A 233 24.14 20.80 -12.54
N ALA A 234 24.24 19.80 -13.45
CA ALA A 234 25.16 19.79 -14.57
C ALA A 234 24.60 20.58 -15.77
N PRO A 235 25.45 21.26 -16.57
CA PRO A 235 25.01 21.97 -17.77
C PRO A 235 24.38 20.99 -18.78
N GLY A 236 23.22 21.35 -19.32
CA GLY A 236 22.46 20.51 -20.27
C GLY A 236 21.49 19.51 -19.64
N LYS A 237 21.37 19.47 -18.30
CA LYS A 237 20.36 18.68 -17.58
C LYS A 237 19.06 19.46 -17.33
N LEU A 238 18.02 18.73 -16.93
CA LEU A 238 16.67 19.23 -16.68
C LEU A 238 16.68 20.41 -15.69
N SER A 239 15.92 21.47 -15.98
CA SER A 239 15.88 22.65 -15.11
C SER A 239 15.27 22.32 -13.75
N ILE A 240 15.75 22.98 -12.68
CA ILE A 240 15.22 22.76 -11.32
C ILE A 240 13.71 23.04 -11.21
N SER A 241 13.19 23.98 -12.02
CA SER A 241 11.75 24.27 -12.10
C SER A 241 10.96 23.14 -12.74
N THR A 242 11.49 22.55 -13.83
CA THR A 242 10.87 21.40 -14.48
C THR A 242 10.88 20.19 -13.55
N PHE A 243 12.00 19.96 -12.85
CA PHE A 243 12.14 18.87 -11.89
C PHE A 243 11.13 19.01 -10.74
N ALA A 244 11.02 20.21 -10.16
CA ALA A 244 10.08 20.50 -9.08
C ALA A 244 8.63 20.13 -9.45
N LYS A 245 8.22 20.44 -10.69
CA LYS A 245 6.89 20.12 -11.21
C LYS A 245 6.67 18.61 -11.33
N THR A 246 7.63 17.89 -11.93
CA THR A 246 7.52 16.42 -12.10
C THR A 246 7.57 15.69 -10.76
N PHE A 247 8.42 16.16 -9.83
CA PHE A 247 8.53 15.61 -8.48
C PHE A 247 7.24 15.82 -7.68
N LYS A 248 6.69 17.04 -7.70
CA LYS A 248 5.41 17.36 -7.05
C LYS A 248 4.25 16.57 -7.64
N MET A 249 4.26 16.31 -8.94
CA MET A 249 3.21 15.52 -9.59
C MET A 249 3.19 14.08 -9.07
N LYS A 250 4.36 13.43 -8.93
CA LYS A 250 4.45 12.03 -8.48
C LYS A 250 4.35 11.86 -6.96
N PHE A 251 4.94 12.80 -6.19
CA PHE A 251 5.14 12.65 -4.75
C PHE A 251 4.43 13.71 -3.90
N GLY A 252 3.69 14.64 -4.51
CA GLY A 252 3.04 15.74 -3.79
C GLY A 252 1.98 15.30 -2.78
N THR A 253 1.49 14.07 -2.88
CA THR A 253 0.54 13.47 -1.94
C THR A 253 1.20 12.82 -0.72
N LEU A 254 2.53 12.63 -0.73
CA LEU A 254 3.24 12.08 0.42
C LEU A 254 3.37 13.12 1.53
N PRO A 255 3.51 12.71 2.80
CA PRO A 255 3.85 13.65 3.86
C PRO A 255 5.19 14.34 3.57
N GLN A 256 5.32 15.58 4.04
CA GLN A 256 6.41 16.45 3.65
C GLN A 256 7.79 15.92 4.05
N GLU A 257 7.90 15.28 5.22
CA GLU A 257 9.13 14.62 5.69
C GLU A 257 9.59 13.50 4.75
N PHE A 258 8.64 12.69 4.24
CA PHE A 258 8.94 11.65 3.27
C PHE A 258 9.32 12.24 1.91
N GLN A 259 8.68 13.33 1.47
CA GLN A 259 9.06 14.01 0.24
C GLN A 259 10.51 14.53 0.30
N ILE A 260 10.91 15.15 1.42
CA ILE A 260 12.28 15.67 1.63
C ILE A 260 13.30 14.53 1.69
N THR A 261 12.98 13.45 2.41
CA THR A 261 13.86 12.27 2.50
C THR A 261 14.03 11.60 1.13
N LEU A 262 12.95 11.46 0.37
CA LEU A 262 12.97 10.86 -0.96
C LEU A 262 13.77 11.72 -1.94
N LEU A 263 13.62 13.05 -1.84
CA LEU A 263 14.40 14.01 -2.60
C LEU A 263 15.91 13.82 -2.34
N GLU A 264 16.33 13.74 -1.08
CA GLU A 264 17.75 13.53 -0.72
C GLU A 264 18.30 12.18 -1.19
N THR A 265 17.55 11.11 -0.98
CA THR A 265 18.06 9.74 -1.12
C THR A 265 18.02 9.21 -2.55
N LYS A 266 17.06 9.66 -3.37
CA LYS A 266 16.82 9.07 -4.70
C LYS A 266 16.87 10.06 -5.86
N TYR A 267 16.49 11.32 -5.65
CA TYR A 267 16.26 12.25 -6.77
C TYR A 267 17.24 13.41 -6.85
N LEU A 268 18.25 13.45 -5.98
CA LEU A 268 19.34 14.43 -6.05
C LEU A 268 20.68 13.73 -6.21
N GLU A 269 21.48 14.19 -7.18
CA GLU A 269 22.83 13.67 -7.40
C GLU A 269 23.88 14.77 -7.57
N GLY A 270 25.15 14.38 -7.43
CA GLY A 270 26.31 15.23 -7.72
C GLY A 270 26.30 16.57 -6.97
N LYS A 271 26.43 17.67 -7.71
CA LYS A 271 26.48 19.03 -7.15
C LYS A 271 25.16 19.41 -6.46
N ALA A 272 24.02 18.92 -6.94
CA ALA A 272 22.72 19.21 -6.35
C ALA A 272 22.59 18.58 -4.94
N LEU A 273 23.02 17.33 -4.77
CA LEU A 273 23.02 16.68 -3.46
C LEU A 273 23.96 17.37 -2.46
N LYS A 274 25.15 17.81 -2.91
CA LYS A 274 26.07 18.58 -2.06
C LYS A 274 25.45 19.89 -1.58
N VAL A 275 24.78 20.62 -2.45
CA VAL A 275 24.08 21.86 -2.07
C VAL A 275 22.95 21.55 -1.10
N PHE A 276 22.17 20.49 -1.33
CA PHE A 276 21.08 20.08 -0.44
C PHE A 276 21.57 19.76 0.98
N LYS A 277 22.71 19.06 1.12
CA LYS A 277 23.33 18.77 2.42
C LYS A 277 23.80 20.03 3.15
N GLY A 278 24.14 21.10 2.42
CA GLY A 278 24.52 22.39 2.98
C GLY A 278 23.35 23.32 3.35
N ILE A 279 22.10 22.92 3.12
CA ILE A 279 20.92 23.69 3.53
C ILE A 279 20.58 23.37 4.99
N PRO A 280 20.39 24.38 5.86
CA PRO A 280 19.97 24.17 7.26
C PRO A 280 18.63 23.41 7.34
N LEU A 281 18.41 22.62 8.39
CA LEU A 281 17.16 21.89 8.58
C LEU A 281 15.94 22.82 8.62
N ASP A 282 16.09 24.03 9.17
CA ASP A 282 15.02 25.03 9.27
C ASP A 282 14.53 25.52 7.89
N GLU A 283 15.37 25.43 6.86
CA GLU A 283 15.02 25.76 5.48
C GLU A 283 14.43 24.54 4.72
N LYS A 284 14.53 23.32 5.29
CA LYS A 284 14.04 22.06 4.69
C LYS A 284 12.62 21.71 5.11
N THR A 285 11.79 22.73 5.31
CA THR A 285 10.39 22.54 5.71
C THR A 285 9.53 22.01 4.57
N THR A 286 9.73 22.50 3.35
CA THR A 286 8.94 22.10 2.18
C THR A 286 9.83 21.81 0.99
N VAL A 287 9.39 20.93 0.07
CA VAL A 287 10.14 20.64 -1.16
C VAL A 287 10.34 21.92 -1.99
N GLU A 288 9.33 22.79 -2.04
CA GLU A 288 9.40 24.06 -2.78
C GLU A 288 10.40 25.04 -2.15
N ALA A 289 10.38 25.20 -0.82
CA ALA A 289 11.34 26.02 -0.09
C ALA A 289 12.76 25.49 -0.27
N THR A 290 12.94 24.17 -0.16
CA THR A 290 14.24 23.51 -0.31
C THR A 290 14.77 23.66 -1.73
N LEU A 291 13.96 23.41 -2.77
CA LEU A 291 14.38 23.56 -4.16
C LEU A 291 14.64 25.03 -4.53
N LYS A 292 13.92 25.99 -3.94
CA LYS A 292 14.19 27.43 -4.08
C LYS A 292 15.52 27.81 -3.42
N ALA A 293 15.78 27.31 -2.22
CA ALA A 293 17.04 27.47 -1.50
C ALA A 293 18.22 26.85 -2.27
N MET A 294 18.01 25.68 -2.90
CA MET A 294 18.98 25.06 -3.80
C MET A 294 19.21 25.90 -5.06
N ALA A 295 18.14 26.40 -5.69
CA ALA A 295 18.24 27.23 -6.89
C ALA A 295 19.07 28.50 -6.64
N SER A 296 18.88 29.16 -5.50
CA SER A 296 19.69 30.31 -5.09
C SER A 296 21.16 29.95 -4.93
N ARG A 297 21.47 28.88 -4.20
CA ARG A 297 22.86 28.44 -3.94
C ARG A 297 23.57 27.88 -5.19
N LEU A 298 22.82 27.23 -6.08
CA LEU A 298 23.33 26.77 -7.37
C LEU A 298 23.61 27.93 -8.34
N ARG A 299 22.79 28.99 -8.31
CA ARG A 299 23.06 30.25 -9.04
C ARG A 299 24.28 30.98 -8.51
N VAL A 300 24.44 31.04 -7.19
CA VAL A 300 25.61 31.65 -6.51
C VAL A 300 26.89 30.84 -6.75
N SER A 301 26.81 29.55 -7.09
CA SER A 301 27.98 28.72 -7.37
C SER A 301 28.59 28.93 -8.78
N ALA A 302 28.12 29.92 -9.54
CA ALA A 302 28.89 30.50 -10.65
C ALA A 302 30.05 31.38 -10.12
N GLU A 303 29.94 31.97 -8.94
CA GLU A 303 31.01 32.78 -8.34
C GLU A 303 32.14 31.96 -7.70
N ASP A 304 31.94 30.66 -7.50
CA ASP A 304 33.00 29.72 -7.08
C ASP A 304 33.94 29.32 -8.23
N GLU A 305 33.59 29.64 -9.49
CA GLU A 305 34.57 29.59 -10.59
C GLU A 305 35.66 30.66 -10.43
N SER A 306 35.37 31.78 -9.74
CA SER A 306 36.38 32.83 -9.49
C SER A 306 37.42 32.43 -8.44
N ARG A 307 37.09 31.49 -7.52
CA ARG A 307 38.05 30.99 -6.52
C ARG A 307 38.99 29.93 -7.09
N LYS A 308 38.57 29.19 -8.11
CA LYS A 308 39.43 28.23 -8.83
C LYS A 308 40.34 28.89 -9.88
N ALA A 309 40.11 30.15 -10.22
CA ALA A 309 40.99 30.93 -11.08
C ALA A 309 42.23 31.51 -10.34
N LYS A 310 42.23 31.54 -9.00
CA LYS A 310 43.35 32.08 -8.22
C LYS A 310 44.53 31.12 -7.99
N THR A 311 44.40 29.84 -8.33
CA THR A 311 45.52 28.86 -8.23
C THR A 311 46.20 28.57 -9.57
N LYS A 312 46.10 29.48 -10.54
CA LYS A 312 46.83 29.40 -11.83
C LYS A 312 47.82 30.54 -12.08
N TRP A 313 48.14 31.35 -11.07
CA TRP A 313 49.10 32.46 -11.18
C TRP A 313 50.24 32.43 -10.16
N GLU A 314 50.44 31.31 -9.46
CA GLU A 314 51.61 31.09 -8.57
C GLU A 314 52.41 29.85 -8.99
N ALA A 315 52.66 29.69 -10.30
CA ALA A 315 53.69 28.80 -10.83
C ALA A 315 54.46 29.52 -11.94
#